data_AF-A0A6J7S5K9-F1
#
_entry.id   AF-A0A6J7S5K9-F1
#
_cell.length_a   1.000
_cell.length_b   1.000
_cell.length_c   1.000
_cell.angle_alpha   90.00
_cell.angle_beta   90.00
_cell.angle_gamma   90.00
#
_symmetry.space_group_name_H-M   'P 1'
#
loop_
_entity.id
_entity.type
_entity.pdbx_description
1 polymer ?
#
loop_
_entity_poly.entity_id
_entity_poly.type
_entity_poly.pdbx_seq_one_letter_code
_entity_poly.pdbx_strand_id
1 'polypeptide(L)'
;MSLSLPAALVEPFVGGLLGGIDVSGGPTSEQLKVLEALVQEVWDQPALNLATIERLSASALAHHLNDANQRELFHEIHLTLEACRHPQTQEQVTAVQEYADALNVDGEDLAIFRDLVTKGVQDAADDYSRFLQANLDARIEPSLVTVPTDPLHPESLLAQKLQAFSEFGPGTLGRAYLDFYRHFQIQLPGSEISTNNHFFLAHDMTHTIAGIATTIPGEVALSAFQFAMNNNQVNRAALLASLVAHEAGFGHPDHLQQADTAVLASAGAALLLGQELKRGGFCTGDFSLVDHFELAPLLLSDVRAQFGVRAPVHANDGHHFMWL
;
A
#
# COMPACT_ATOMS: atom_id res chain seq x y z
N MET A 1 1.12 -12.06 -9.88
CA MET A 1 1.66 -12.95 -8.83
C MET A 1 0.58 -13.07 -7.75
N SER A 2 0.34 -14.24 -7.17
CA SER A 2 -0.74 -14.41 -6.18
C SER A 2 -0.18 -14.31 -4.75
N LEU A 3 -0.88 -13.59 -3.86
CA LEU A 3 -0.62 -13.65 -2.41
C LEU A 3 -0.99 -15.01 -1.78
N SER A 4 -1.57 -15.92 -2.57
CA SER A 4 -1.93 -17.25 -2.12
C SER A 4 -0.69 -18.07 -1.80
N LEU A 5 -0.63 -18.57 -0.57
CA LEU A 5 0.30 -19.60 -0.16
C LEU A 5 -0.34 -20.98 -0.33
N PRO A 6 0.42 -22.04 -0.65
CA PRO A 6 -0.04 -23.40 -0.48
C PRO A 6 -0.48 -23.63 0.98
N ALA A 7 -1.55 -24.37 1.23
CA ALA A 7 -2.10 -24.57 2.57
C ALA A 7 -1.05 -25.10 3.58
N ALA A 8 -0.16 -26.00 3.14
CA ALA A 8 0.92 -26.55 3.96
C ALA A 8 2.01 -25.52 4.33
N LEU A 9 2.05 -24.37 3.66
CA LEU A 9 3.03 -23.31 3.89
C LEU A 9 2.50 -22.22 4.80
N VAL A 10 1.19 -22.08 4.98
CA VAL A 10 0.59 -20.99 5.78
C VAL A 10 1.10 -21.01 7.21
N GLU A 11 1.06 -22.16 7.89
CA GLU A 11 1.49 -22.24 9.30
C GLU A 11 3.00 -21.97 9.47
N PRO A 12 3.93 -22.56 8.68
CA PRO A 12 5.35 -22.17 8.73
C PRO A 12 5.59 -20.68 8.42
N PHE A 13 4.88 -20.12 7.44
CA PHE A 13 5.00 -18.71 7.07
C PHE A 13 4.59 -17.80 8.22
N VAL A 14 3.44 -18.08 8.85
CA VAL A 14 2.96 -17.36 10.04
C VAL A 14 3.90 -17.58 11.23
N GLY A 15 4.43 -18.79 11.42
CA GLY A 15 5.43 -19.09 12.45
C GLY A 15 6.71 -18.29 12.29
N GLY A 16 7.16 -18.07 11.05
CA GLY A 16 8.26 -17.16 10.72
C GLY A 16 7.95 -15.71 11.06
N LEU A 17 6.76 -15.22 10.70
CA LEU A 17 6.34 -13.84 11.00
C LEU A 17 6.27 -13.62 12.52
N LEU A 18 5.69 -14.57 13.26
CA LEU A 18 5.65 -14.55 14.73
C LEU A 18 7.06 -14.54 15.33
N GLY A 19 7.97 -15.37 14.82
CA GLY A 19 9.37 -15.37 15.25
C GLY A 19 10.07 -14.04 14.94
N GLY A 20 9.78 -13.42 13.79
CA GLY A 20 10.35 -12.15 13.35
C GLY A 20 9.87 -10.92 14.13
N ILE A 21 8.80 -11.03 14.92
CA ILE A 21 8.28 -9.96 15.78
C ILE A 21 8.40 -10.28 17.28
N ASP A 22 8.84 -11.49 17.64
CA ASP A 22 9.06 -11.95 19.02
C ASP A 22 10.45 -11.50 19.54
N VAL A 23 10.63 -10.19 19.62
CA VAL A 23 11.84 -9.57 20.18
C VAL A 23 11.65 -9.28 21.69
N SER A 24 12.58 -8.57 22.32
CA SER A 24 12.45 -8.15 23.72
C SER A 24 11.09 -7.50 24.01
N GLY A 25 10.32 -8.08 24.93
CA GLY A 25 8.95 -7.65 25.25
C GLY A 25 7.85 -8.36 24.46
N GLY A 26 8.22 -9.23 23.51
CA GLY A 26 7.33 -10.00 22.65
C GLY A 26 6.68 -9.18 21.52
N PRO A 27 5.79 -9.82 20.74
CA PRO A 27 4.98 -9.15 19.72
C PRO A 27 4.08 -8.08 20.33
N THR A 28 3.93 -6.93 19.66
CA THR A 28 2.96 -5.91 20.12
C THR A 28 1.52 -6.36 19.84
N SER A 29 0.56 -5.79 20.56
CA SER A 29 -0.87 -6.05 20.29
C SER A 29 -1.29 -5.63 18.88
N GLU A 30 -0.61 -4.64 18.32
CA GLU A 30 -0.88 -4.14 16.97
C GLU A 30 -0.35 -5.10 15.90
N GLN A 31 0.91 -5.54 16.02
CA GLN A 31 1.50 -6.55 15.15
C GLN A 31 0.65 -7.84 15.12
N LEU A 32 0.16 -8.29 16.28
CA LEU A 32 -0.71 -9.46 16.36
C LEU A 32 -2.06 -9.24 15.64
N LYS A 33 -2.71 -8.09 15.82
CA LYS A 33 -3.98 -7.78 15.10
C LYS A 33 -3.79 -7.74 13.59
N VAL A 34 -2.71 -7.14 13.12
CA VAL A 34 -2.39 -7.10 11.68
C VAL A 34 -2.17 -8.52 11.17
N LEU A 35 -1.37 -9.34 11.87
CA LEU A 35 -1.13 -10.72 11.47
C LEU A 35 -2.42 -11.57 11.49
N GLU A 36 -3.29 -11.39 12.49
CA GLU A 36 -4.61 -12.05 12.54
C GLU A 36 -5.47 -11.68 11.33
N ALA A 37 -5.52 -10.39 10.96
CA ALA A 37 -6.26 -9.92 9.80
C ALA A 37 -5.73 -10.54 8.49
N LEU A 38 -4.41 -10.65 8.34
CA LEU A 38 -3.79 -11.30 7.17
C LEU A 38 -4.14 -12.79 7.09
N VAL A 39 -4.05 -13.50 8.22
CA VAL A 39 -4.39 -14.92 8.32
C VAL A 39 -5.84 -15.19 7.97
N GLN A 40 -6.75 -14.35 8.47
CA GLN A 40 -8.17 -14.46 8.20
C GLN A 40 -8.50 -14.11 6.74
N GLU A 41 -8.04 -12.96 6.26
CA GLU A 41 -8.53 -12.40 5.00
C GLU A 41 -7.73 -12.90 3.80
N VAL A 42 -6.40 -12.91 3.88
CA VAL A 42 -5.51 -13.24 2.74
C VAL A 42 -5.35 -14.75 2.58
N TRP A 43 -5.11 -15.47 3.69
CA TRP A 43 -4.87 -16.92 3.64
C TRP A 43 -6.07 -17.79 3.99
N ASP A 44 -7.22 -17.18 4.32
CA ASP A 44 -8.49 -17.86 4.59
C ASP A 44 -8.36 -18.96 5.67
N GLN A 45 -7.60 -18.69 6.73
CA GLN A 45 -7.36 -19.59 7.86
C GLN A 45 -7.87 -19.00 9.20
N PRO A 46 -9.17 -18.64 9.33
CA PRO A 46 -9.70 -17.99 10.54
C PRO A 46 -9.65 -18.87 11.81
N ALA A 47 -9.46 -20.19 11.65
CA ALA A 47 -9.33 -21.13 12.76
C ALA A 47 -7.90 -21.26 13.30
N LEU A 48 -6.92 -20.65 12.62
CA LEU A 48 -5.51 -20.75 12.99
C LEU A 48 -5.25 -19.87 14.24
N ASN A 49 -4.82 -20.49 15.33
CA ASN A 49 -4.56 -19.81 16.60
C ASN A 49 -3.08 -19.40 16.71
N LEU A 50 -2.80 -18.10 16.58
CA LEU A 50 -1.44 -17.57 16.64
C LEU A 50 -0.70 -17.88 17.94
N ALA A 51 -1.42 -18.06 19.06
CA ALA A 51 -0.81 -18.36 20.35
C ALA A 51 -0.23 -19.78 20.45
N THR A 52 -0.62 -20.69 19.54
CA THR A 52 -0.19 -22.09 19.54
C THR A 52 0.80 -22.42 18.43
N ILE A 53 1.00 -21.52 17.46
CA ILE A 53 1.93 -21.74 16.35
C ILE A 53 3.36 -21.70 16.87
N GLU A 54 4.18 -22.65 16.39
CA GLU A 54 5.61 -22.65 16.64
C GLU A 54 6.26 -21.42 15.98
N ARG A 55 6.99 -20.64 16.78
CA ARG A 55 7.79 -19.52 16.28
C ARG A 55 9.03 -20.09 15.62
N LEU A 56 9.16 -19.91 14.32
CA LEU A 56 10.32 -20.36 13.57
C LEU A 56 11.43 -19.32 13.67
N SER A 57 12.69 -19.75 13.64
CA SER A 57 13.82 -18.85 13.40
C SER A 57 13.92 -18.51 11.90
N ALA A 58 14.68 -17.47 11.57
CA ALA A 58 15.03 -17.12 10.19
C ALA A 58 15.60 -18.31 9.40
N SER A 59 16.53 -19.05 10.01
CA SER A 59 17.13 -20.24 9.41
C SER A 59 16.13 -21.39 9.24
N ALA A 60 15.24 -21.63 10.21
CA ALA A 60 14.22 -22.67 10.09
C ALA A 60 13.22 -22.33 8.98
N LEU A 61 12.72 -21.09 8.93
CA LEU A 61 11.82 -20.62 7.88
C LEU A 61 12.44 -20.75 6.49
N ALA A 62 13.73 -20.45 6.31
CA ALA A 62 14.42 -20.55 5.03
C ALA A 62 14.38 -21.97 4.43
N HIS A 63 14.26 -23.03 5.25
CA HIS A 63 14.08 -24.39 4.75
C HIS A 63 12.68 -24.63 4.15
N HIS A 64 11.68 -23.83 4.53
CA HIS A 64 10.32 -23.92 4.01
C HIS A 64 10.11 -23.06 2.75
N LEU A 65 10.76 -21.89 2.65
CA LEU A 65 10.54 -20.93 1.56
C LEU A 65 11.55 -21.10 0.41
N ASN A 66 11.29 -22.09 -0.46
CA ASN A 66 12.17 -22.40 -1.58
C ASN A 66 11.92 -21.50 -2.82
N ASP A 67 10.75 -20.87 -2.93
CA ASP A 67 10.38 -20.01 -4.06
C ASP A 67 10.74 -18.54 -3.78
N ALA A 68 11.34 -17.85 -4.76
CA ALA A 68 11.77 -16.46 -4.59
C ALA A 68 10.59 -15.51 -4.29
N ASN A 69 9.43 -15.74 -4.91
CA ASN A 69 8.26 -14.90 -4.69
C ASN A 69 7.69 -15.09 -3.28
N GLN A 70 7.79 -16.29 -2.71
CA GLN A 70 7.40 -16.56 -1.32
C GLN A 70 8.33 -15.84 -0.34
N ARG A 71 9.64 -15.78 -0.63
CA ARG A 71 10.61 -15.05 0.19
C ARG A 71 10.39 -13.54 0.14
N GLU A 72 10.19 -13.00 -1.06
CA GLU A 72 9.82 -11.58 -1.24
C GLU A 72 8.50 -11.27 -0.53
N LEU A 73 7.46 -12.09 -0.71
CA LEU A 73 6.19 -11.88 0.00
C LEU A 73 6.36 -11.92 1.52
N PHE A 74 7.16 -12.84 2.06
CA PHE A 74 7.45 -12.89 3.49
C PHE A 74 8.08 -11.59 3.96
N HIS A 75 9.11 -11.12 3.26
CA HIS A 75 9.83 -9.90 3.57
C HIS A 75 8.91 -8.67 3.63
N GLU A 76 8.03 -8.49 2.65
CA GLU A 76 7.11 -7.35 2.60
C GLU A 76 6.10 -7.35 3.76
N ILE A 77 5.58 -8.54 4.10
CA ILE A 77 4.67 -8.68 5.25
C ILE A 77 5.44 -8.50 6.57
N HIS A 78 6.69 -8.98 6.66
CA HIS A 78 7.53 -8.78 7.83
C HIS A 78 7.88 -7.31 8.05
N LEU A 79 8.19 -6.57 6.99
CA LEU A 79 8.38 -5.11 7.02
C LEU A 79 7.11 -4.36 7.43
N THR A 80 5.94 -4.80 6.95
CA THR A 80 4.65 -4.25 7.39
C THR A 80 4.48 -4.40 8.90
N LEU A 81 4.84 -5.56 9.45
CA LEU A 81 4.81 -5.79 10.89
C LEU A 81 5.93 -5.04 11.65
N GLU A 82 7.08 -4.79 11.04
CA GLU A 82 8.12 -3.92 11.59
C GLU A 82 7.59 -2.48 11.78
N ALA A 83 6.87 -1.95 10.78
CA ALA A 83 6.28 -0.62 10.85
C ALA A 83 5.27 -0.47 12.00
N CYS A 84 4.60 -1.56 12.37
CA CYS A 84 3.60 -1.65 13.44
C CYS A 84 4.18 -1.66 14.88
N ARG A 85 5.49 -1.41 15.05
CA ARG A 85 6.14 -1.36 16.36
C ARG A 85 6.47 0.07 16.77
N HIS A 86 5.80 0.51 17.84
CA HIS A 86 5.93 1.86 18.39
C HIS A 86 6.34 1.84 19.86
N PRO A 87 7.49 2.45 20.25
CA PRO A 87 8.54 2.97 19.38
C PRO A 87 9.26 1.84 18.63
N GLN A 88 9.86 2.17 17.48
CA GLN A 88 10.74 1.24 16.77
C GLN A 88 11.94 0.86 17.64
N THR A 89 12.39 -0.40 17.58
CA THR A 89 13.50 -0.90 18.40
C THR A 89 14.63 -1.48 17.57
N GLN A 90 15.85 -1.40 18.11
CA GLN A 90 17.03 -1.98 17.46
C GLN A 90 16.87 -3.49 17.27
N GLU A 91 16.27 -4.18 18.25
CA GLU A 91 16.03 -5.62 18.18
C GLU A 91 15.05 -5.98 17.05
N GLN A 92 14.00 -5.18 16.82
CA GLN A 92 13.04 -5.43 15.74
C GLN A 92 13.69 -5.26 14.37
N VAL A 93 14.45 -4.18 14.19
CA VAL A 93 15.20 -3.91 12.97
C VAL A 93 16.23 -5.01 12.70
N THR A 94 16.96 -5.44 13.74
CA THR A 94 17.92 -6.55 13.64
C THR A 94 17.23 -7.85 13.27
N ALA A 95 16.08 -8.17 13.88
CA ALA A 95 15.32 -9.36 13.54
C ALA A 95 14.88 -9.35 12.06
N VAL A 96 14.37 -8.23 11.54
CA VAL A 96 13.99 -8.14 10.12
C VAL A 96 15.19 -8.35 9.20
N GLN A 97 16.36 -7.79 9.55
CA GLN A 97 17.59 -8.03 8.81
C GLN A 97 18.00 -9.51 8.81
N GLU A 98 17.94 -10.17 9.96
CA GLU A 98 18.30 -11.60 10.07
C GLU A 98 17.42 -12.48 9.18
N TYR A 99 16.12 -12.16 9.07
CA TYR A 99 15.21 -12.88 8.17
C TYR A 99 15.48 -12.57 6.71
N ALA A 100 15.68 -11.30 6.35
CA ALA A 100 16.03 -10.90 4.99
C ALA A 100 17.32 -11.59 4.52
N ASP A 101 18.37 -11.60 5.35
CA ASP A 101 19.64 -12.27 5.08
C ASP A 101 19.45 -13.78 4.89
N ALA A 102 18.71 -14.45 5.79
CA ALA A 102 18.46 -15.89 5.69
C ALA A 102 17.64 -16.28 4.44
N LEU A 103 16.76 -15.38 4.00
CA LEU A 103 15.92 -15.55 2.81
C LEU A 103 16.60 -15.04 1.53
N ASN A 104 17.80 -14.46 1.62
CA ASN A 104 18.50 -13.81 0.50
C ASN A 104 17.60 -12.79 -0.21
N VAL A 105 16.94 -11.93 0.57
CA VAL A 105 16.16 -10.79 0.09
C VAL A 105 16.94 -9.52 0.41
N ASP A 106 17.25 -8.76 -0.62
CA ASP A 106 17.94 -7.47 -0.51
C ASP A 106 16.99 -6.35 -0.98
N GLY A 107 17.08 -5.18 -0.37
CA GLY A 107 16.32 -4.01 -0.80
C GLY A 107 16.70 -2.73 -0.06
N GLU A 108 16.51 -1.58 -0.73
CA GLU A 108 16.75 -0.25 -0.14
C GLU A 108 15.70 0.11 0.93
N ASP A 109 14.54 -0.53 0.87
CA ASP A 109 13.44 -0.46 1.83
C ASP A 109 13.87 -0.84 3.25
N LEU A 110 14.78 -1.81 3.38
CA LEU A 110 15.34 -2.19 4.67
C LEU A 110 15.96 -0.99 5.37
N ALA A 111 16.73 -0.14 4.67
CA ALA A 111 17.54 0.92 5.27
C ALA A 111 16.73 1.96 6.06
N ILE A 112 15.48 2.22 5.66
CA ILE A 112 14.66 3.30 6.19
C ILE A 112 14.43 3.18 7.71
N PHE A 113 14.02 2.00 8.21
CA PHE A 113 13.80 1.78 9.64
C PHE A 113 15.12 1.60 10.43
N ARG A 114 16.20 1.12 9.78
CA ARG A 114 17.54 1.07 10.40
C ARG A 114 18.02 2.49 10.72
N ASP A 115 17.86 3.39 9.76
CA ASP A 115 18.28 4.78 9.90
C ASP A 115 17.45 5.52 10.94
N LEU A 116 16.15 5.21 11.04
CA LEU A 116 15.30 5.72 12.13
C LEU A 116 15.86 5.40 13.51
N VAL A 117 16.29 4.16 13.73
CA VAL A 117 16.79 3.72 15.04
C VAL A 117 18.23 4.18 15.30
N THR A 118 19.10 4.15 14.29
CA THR A 118 20.54 4.37 14.47
C THR A 118 20.96 5.83 14.30
N LYS A 119 20.28 6.58 13.44
CA LYS A 119 20.59 7.96 13.08
C LYS A 119 19.52 8.96 13.55
N GLY A 120 18.29 8.49 13.71
CA GLY A 120 17.16 9.28 14.22
C GLY A 120 16.20 9.73 13.12
N VAL A 121 15.11 10.38 13.55
CA VAL A 121 13.97 10.76 12.71
C VAL A 121 14.36 11.62 11.50
N GLN A 122 15.24 12.61 11.66
CA GLN A 122 15.61 13.52 10.57
C GLN A 122 16.30 12.79 9.43
N ASP A 123 17.33 11.99 9.74
CA ASP A 123 18.08 11.27 8.72
C ASP A 123 17.18 10.23 8.01
N ALA A 124 16.31 9.55 8.77
CA ALA A 124 15.33 8.63 8.20
C ALA A 124 14.29 9.33 7.30
N ALA A 125 13.85 10.54 7.65
CA ALA A 125 12.95 11.35 6.83
C ALA A 125 13.64 11.84 5.54
N ASP A 126 14.94 12.17 5.61
CA ASP A 126 15.73 12.55 4.45
C ASP A 126 15.96 11.35 3.50
N ASP A 127 16.24 10.16 4.04
CA ASP A 127 16.34 8.91 3.29
C ASP A 127 15.00 8.54 2.65
N TYR A 128 13.92 8.60 3.42
CA TYR A 128 12.56 8.42 2.90
C TYR A 128 12.22 9.41 1.78
N SER A 129 12.59 10.68 1.93
CA SER A 129 12.36 11.70 0.89
C SER A 129 13.09 11.37 -0.40
N ARG A 130 14.35 10.91 -0.32
CA ARG A 130 15.11 10.44 -1.50
C ARG A 130 14.44 9.22 -2.14
N PHE A 131 14.04 8.25 -1.32
CA PHE A 131 13.34 7.05 -1.77
C PHE A 131 12.05 7.40 -2.50
N LEU A 132 11.22 8.28 -1.93
CA LEU A 132 9.97 8.72 -2.52
C LEU A 132 10.22 9.37 -3.88
N GLN A 133 11.15 10.35 -3.95
CA GLN A 133 11.48 11.03 -5.20
C GLN A 133 11.96 10.07 -6.30
N ALA A 134 12.78 9.08 -5.96
CA ALA A 134 13.26 8.07 -6.91
C ALA A 134 12.15 7.17 -7.47
N ASN A 135 11.03 7.02 -6.75
CA ASN A 135 9.93 6.14 -7.13
C ASN A 135 8.71 6.91 -7.71
N LEU A 136 8.64 8.24 -7.57
CA LEU A 136 7.53 9.04 -8.08
C LEU A 136 7.45 9.00 -9.61
N ASP A 137 8.59 9.08 -10.31
CA ASP A 137 8.63 9.10 -11.78
C ASP A 137 7.99 7.86 -12.40
N ALA A 138 8.14 6.69 -11.76
CA ALA A 138 7.56 5.44 -12.22
C ALA A 138 6.04 5.35 -12.02
N ARG A 139 5.44 6.32 -11.31
CA ARG A 139 4.01 6.41 -10.98
C ARG A 139 3.31 7.58 -11.67
N ILE A 140 4.02 8.29 -12.54
CA ILE A 140 3.44 9.36 -13.35
C ILE A 140 2.48 8.75 -14.38
N GLU A 141 1.35 9.43 -14.58
CA GLU A 141 0.41 9.12 -15.66
C GLU A 141 1.15 8.93 -17.00
N PRO A 142 1.06 7.75 -17.65
CA PRO A 142 1.92 7.40 -18.79
C PRO A 142 1.88 8.40 -19.95
N SER A 143 0.72 8.98 -20.26
CA SER A 143 0.57 9.97 -21.33
C SER A 143 1.16 11.35 -20.99
N LEU A 144 1.56 11.57 -19.74
CA LEU A 144 2.09 12.84 -19.25
C LEU A 144 3.58 12.79 -18.90
N VAL A 145 4.25 11.63 -18.96
CA VAL A 145 5.68 11.46 -18.61
C VAL A 145 6.61 12.47 -19.29
N THR A 146 6.33 12.85 -20.54
CA THR A 146 7.15 13.82 -21.29
C THR A 146 6.63 15.25 -21.23
N VAL A 147 5.52 15.48 -20.53
CA VAL A 147 4.92 16.81 -20.37
C VAL A 147 5.59 17.50 -19.19
N PRO A 148 6.20 18.69 -19.38
CA PRO A 148 6.84 19.38 -18.27
C PRO A 148 5.80 19.99 -17.32
N THR A 149 6.05 19.88 -16.02
CA THR A 149 5.31 20.60 -14.97
C THR A 149 5.92 21.98 -14.73
N ASP A 150 5.09 23.00 -14.47
CA ASP A 150 5.54 24.34 -14.11
C ASP A 150 5.40 24.55 -12.59
N PRO A 151 6.51 24.76 -11.84
CA PRO A 151 6.44 24.95 -10.39
C PRO A 151 5.86 26.32 -9.97
N LEU A 152 5.62 27.23 -10.92
CA LEU A 152 5.15 28.59 -10.65
C LEU A 152 3.71 28.84 -11.11
N HIS A 153 3.15 27.96 -11.94
CA HIS A 153 1.82 28.18 -12.53
C HIS A 153 0.98 26.90 -12.56
N PRO A 154 -0.35 27.00 -12.37
CA PRO A 154 -1.24 25.85 -12.55
C PRO A 154 -1.23 25.31 -13.99
N GLU A 155 -1.39 23.99 -14.13
CA GLU A 155 -1.49 23.31 -15.42
C GLU A 155 -2.90 23.40 -16.02
N SER A 156 -3.27 24.60 -16.47
CA SER A 156 -4.63 24.89 -16.97
C SER A 156 -5.09 23.97 -18.11
N LEU A 157 -4.18 23.49 -18.96
CA LEU A 157 -4.51 22.55 -20.03
C LEU A 157 -4.85 21.15 -19.49
N LEU A 158 -4.16 20.70 -18.44
CA LEU A 158 -4.48 19.43 -17.77
C LEU A 158 -5.85 19.53 -17.11
N ALA A 159 -6.10 20.61 -16.36
CA ALA A 159 -7.40 20.85 -15.73
C ALA A 159 -8.54 20.86 -16.77
N GLN A 160 -8.34 21.51 -17.93
CA GLN A 160 -9.34 21.50 -19.02
C GLN A 160 -9.58 20.09 -19.59
N LYS A 161 -8.53 19.29 -19.79
CA LYS A 161 -8.67 17.89 -20.23
C LYS A 161 -9.49 17.06 -19.25
N LEU A 162 -9.22 17.21 -17.95
CA LEU A 162 -9.97 16.49 -16.90
C LEU A 162 -11.42 16.97 -16.82
N GLN A 163 -11.67 18.27 -16.92
CA GLN A 163 -13.03 18.83 -16.95
C GLN A 163 -13.86 18.30 -18.14
N ALA A 164 -13.23 18.01 -19.27
CA ALA A 164 -13.89 17.41 -20.44
C ALA A 164 -14.46 16.01 -20.15
N PHE A 165 -14.03 15.32 -19.08
CA PHE A 165 -14.66 14.06 -18.66
C PHE A 165 -16.14 14.23 -18.28
N SER A 166 -16.58 15.45 -18.00
CA SER A 166 -18.00 15.77 -17.78
C SER A 166 -18.85 15.54 -19.03
N GLU A 167 -18.26 15.50 -20.23
CA GLU A 167 -18.95 15.24 -21.49
C GLU A 167 -19.18 13.73 -21.73
N PHE A 168 -18.49 12.85 -20.98
CA PHE A 168 -18.70 11.41 -21.07
C PHE A 168 -20.05 11.00 -20.49
N GLY A 169 -20.55 9.84 -20.96
CA GLY A 169 -21.83 9.28 -20.53
C GLY A 169 -21.87 8.96 -19.02
N PRO A 170 -23.06 8.88 -18.40
CA PRO A 170 -23.20 8.44 -17.01
C PRO A 170 -22.55 7.07 -16.76
N GLY A 171 -21.92 6.89 -15.59
CA GLY A 171 -21.31 5.62 -15.19
C GLY A 171 -19.92 5.35 -15.79
N THR A 172 -19.35 6.27 -16.56
CA THR A 172 -17.97 6.15 -17.05
C THR A 172 -16.94 6.44 -15.96
N LEU A 173 -15.72 5.92 -16.13
CA LEU A 173 -14.60 6.18 -15.23
C LEU A 173 -14.33 7.69 -15.09
N GLY A 174 -14.32 8.43 -16.19
CA GLY A 174 -14.09 9.88 -16.15
C GLY A 174 -15.15 10.64 -15.36
N ARG A 175 -16.44 10.24 -15.44
CA ARG A 175 -17.50 10.84 -14.61
C ARG A 175 -17.32 10.49 -13.14
N ALA A 176 -17.00 9.24 -12.83
CA ALA A 176 -16.72 8.80 -11.46
C ALA A 176 -15.51 9.52 -10.84
N TYR A 177 -14.47 9.75 -11.62
CA TYR A 177 -13.28 10.51 -11.21
C TYR A 177 -13.63 11.96 -10.88
N LEU A 178 -14.43 12.66 -11.69
CA LEU A 178 -14.89 14.02 -11.34
C LEU A 178 -15.75 14.04 -10.07
N ASP A 179 -16.56 13.00 -9.88
CA ASP A 179 -17.40 12.89 -8.70
C ASP A 179 -16.58 12.53 -7.45
N PHE A 180 -15.46 11.80 -7.58
CA PHE A 180 -14.47 11.57 -6.52
C PHE A 180 -13.94 12.90 -5.97
N TYR A 181 -13.43 13.79 -6.84
CA TYR A 181 -12.93 15.10 -6.38
C TYR A 181 -14.03 15.95 -5.73
N ARG A 182 -15.25 15.92 -6.28
CA ARG A 182 -16.38 16.64 -5.69
C ARG A 182 -16.76 16.09 -4.31
N HIS A 183 -16.76 14.76 -4.15
CA HIS A 183 -17.13 14.09 -2.92
C HIS A 183 -16.13 14.38 -1.79
N PHE A 184 -14.83 14.21 -2.08
CA PHE A 184 -13.76 14.43 -1.12
C PHE A 184 -13.33 15.90 -0.97
N GLN A 185 -13.96 16.81 -1.73
CA GLN A 185 -13.70 18.26 -1.69
C GLN A 185 -12.23 18.65 -1.95
N ILE A 186 -11.57 17.85 -2.78
CA ILE A 186 -10.19 18.08 -3.22
C ILE A 186 -10.17 18.76 -4.60
N GLN A 187 -9.10 19.49 -4.89
CA GLN A 187 -8.93 20.21 -6.17
C GLN A 187 -8.41 19.27 -7.26
N LEU A 188 -8.93 19.42 -8.48
CA LEU A 188 -8.49 18.60 -9.62
C LEU A 188 -7.02 18.87 -9.96
N PRO A 189 -6.25 17.86 -10.40
CA PRO A 189 -4.88 18.05 -10.85
C PRO A 189 -4.79 19.13 -11.95
N GLY A 190 -3.83 20.03 -11.77
CA GLY A 190 -3.60 21.17 -12.66
C GLY A 190 -4.44 22.42 -12.39
N SER A 191 -5.42 22.38 -11.47
CA SER A 191 -6.14 23.61 -11.07
C SER A 191 -5.34 24.49 -10.09
N GLU A 192 -4.44 23.87 -9.32
CA GLU A 192 -3.53 24.54 -8.39
C GLU A 192 -2.06 24.32 -8.79
N ILE A 193 -1.15 25.11 -8.21
CA ILE A 193 0.29 24.95 -8.41
C ILE A 193 0.76 23.68 -7.69
N SER A 194 1.26 22.71 -8.46
CA SER A 194 1.83 21.47 -7.94
C SER A 194 2.73 20.83 -8.99
N THR A 195 3.89 20.33 -8.58
CA THR A 195 4.77 19.52 -9.45
C THR A 195 4.37 18.05 -9.50
N ASN A 196 3.37 17.65 -8.72
CA ASN A 196 2.94 16.25 -8.59
C ASN A 196 1.59 15.98 -9.28
N ASN A 197 1.09 16.91 -10.10
CA ASN A 197 -0.22 16.76 -10.76
C ASN A 197 -0.35 15.45 -11.54
N HIS A 198 0.69 15.06 -12.27
CA HIS A 198 0.64 13.86 -13.11
C HIS A 198 0.69 12.57 -12.29
N PHE A 199 1.34 12.60 -11.13
CA PHE A 199 1.30 11.52 -10.14
C PHE A 199 -0.09 11.41 -9.50
N PHE A 200 -0.65 12.53 -9.02
CA PHE A 200 -1.96 12.54 -8.36
C PHE A 200 -3.07 12.07 -9.30
N LEU A 201 -2.95 12.35 -10.61
CA LEU A 201 -3.88 11.82 -11.59
C LEU A 201 -3.92 10.28 -11.56
N ALA A 202 -2.77 9.61 -11.71
CA ALA A 202 -2.70 8.15 -11.72
C ALA A 202 -3.07 7.54 -10.36
N HIS A 203 -2.63 8.15 -9.26
CA HIS A 203 -2.96 7.74 -7.90
C HIS A 203 -4.47 7.82 -7.62
N ASP A 204 -5.11 8.94 -7.91
CA ASP A 204 -6.54 9.15 -7.64
C ASP A 204 -7.44 8.35 -8.59
N MET A 205 -6.95 8.05 -9.80
CA MET A 205 -7.60 7.08 -10.66
C MET A 205 -7.57 5.68 -10.06
N THR A 206 -6.47 5.31 -9.40
CA THR A 206 -6.37 4.03 -8.68
C THR A 206 -7.40 3.96 -7.56
N HIS A 207 -7.57 5.02 -6.75
CA HIS A 207 -8.66 5.13 -5.78
C HIS A 207 -10.03 4.93 -6.42
N THR A 208 -10.29 5.63 -7.54
CA THR A 208 -11.58 5.60 -8.24
C THR A 208 -11.89 4.20 -8.77
N ILE A 209 -10.92 3.53 -9.40
CA ILE A 209 -11.08 2.18 -9.95
C ILE A 209 -11.22 1.15 -8.81
N ALA A 210 -10.39 1.22 -7.77
CA ALA A 210 -10.48 0.31 -6.63
C ALA A 210 -11.74 0.54 -5.77
N GLY A 211 -12.32 1.74 -5.83
CA GLY A 211 -13.44 2.15 -4.99
C GLY A 211 -13.02 2.35 -3.52
N ILE A 212 -11.76 2.71 -3.26
CA ILE A 212 -11.21 2.93 -1.92
C ILE A 212 -11.16 4.44 -1.67
N ALA A 213 -11.69 4.88 -0.53
CA ALA A 213 -11.75 6.29 -0.13
C ALA A 213 -10.40 6.83 0.37
N THR A 214 -10.21 8.14 0.33
CA THR A 214 -8.99 8.85 0.79
C THR A 214 -8.97 9.11 2.30
N THR A 215 -9.56 8.21 3.08
CA THR A 215 -9.40 8.22 4.54
C THR A 215 -7.99 7.74 4.89
N ILE A 216 -7.42 8.11 6.04
CA ILE A 216 -6.07 7.65 6.43
C ILE A 216 -5.94 6.10 6.39
N PRO A 217 -6.88 5.30 6.94
CA PRO A 217 -6.85 3.85 6.76
C PRO A 217 -6.99 3.41 5.29
N GLY A 218 -7.75 4.17 4.49
CA GLY A 218 -7.95 3.92 3.06
C GLY A 218 -6.69 4.13 2.23
N GLU A 219 -5.83 5.09 2.58
CA GLU A 219 -4.51 5.27 1.93
C GLU A 219 -3.59 4.08 2.15
N VAL A 220 -3.54 3.56 3.39
CA VAL A 220 -2.78 2.35 3.71
C VAL A 220 -3.36 1.13 2.97
N ALA A 221 -4.69 1.01 2.95
CA ALA A 221 -5.37 -0.07 2.27
C ALA A 221 -5.22 -0.01 0.73
N LEU A 222 -5.21 1.18 0.12
CA LEU A 222 -4.96 1.34 -1.31
C LEU A 222 -3.55 0.87 -1.66
N SER A 223 -2.53 1.30 -0.93
CA SER A 223 -1.16 0.86 -1.23
C SER A 223 -1.00 -0.66 -1.08
N ALA A 224 -1.67 -1.25 -0.09
CA ALA A 224 -1.71 -2.70 0.09
C ALA A 224 -2.45 -3.41 -1.06
N PHE A 225 -3.57 -2.85 -1.53
CA PHE A 225 -4.27 -3.31 -2.73
C PHE A 225 -3.34 -3.30 -3.95
N GLN A 226 -2.60 -2.20 -4.17
CA GLN A 226 -1.67 -2.06 -5.29
C GLN A 226 -0.54 -3.10 -5.22
N PHE A 227 0.05 -3.27 -4.03
CA PHE A 227 1.05 -4.31 -3.78
C PHE A 227 0.52 -5.70 -4.14
N ALA A 228 -0.69 -6.04 -3.70
CA ALA A 228 -1.31 -7.32 -3.98
C ALA A 228 -1.70 -7.51 -5.44
N MET A 229 -2.14 -6.43 -6.10
CA MET A 229 -2.48 -6.41 -7.52
C MET A 229 -1.28 -6.76 -8.39
N ASN A 230 -0.11 -6.20 -8.06
CA ASN A 230 1.13 -6.54 -8.72
C ASN A 230 2.33 -6.23 -7.82
N ASN A 231 2.96 -7.28 -7.27
CA ASN A 231 4.18 -7.17 -6.45
C ASN A 231 5.39 -6.84 -7.34
N ASN A 232 5.44 -5.60 -7.80
CA ASN A 232 6.57 -5.01 -8.50
C ASN A 232 7.23 -3.95 -7.62
N GLN A 233 8.42 -3.47 -8.02
CA GLN A 233 9.16 -2.46 -7.26
C GLN A 233 8.34 -1.19 -6.97
N VAL A 234 7.52 -0.74 -7.92
CA VAL A 234 6.74 0.51 -7.81
C VAL A 234 5.64 0.39 -6.74
N ASN A 235 4.91 -0.72 -6.73
CA ASN A 235 3.82 -0.94 -5.79
C ASN A 235 4.34 -1.32 -4.40
N ARG A 236 5.48 -2.01 -4.30
CA ARG A 236 6.20 -2.19 -3.02
C ARG A 236 6.60 -0.85 -2.43
N ALA A 237 7.15 0.04 -3.25
CA ALA A 237 7.51 1.38 -2.80
C ALA A 237 6.30 2.21 -2.36
N ALA A 238 5.14 2.06 -3.03
CA ALA A 238 3.90 2.71 -2.61
C ALA A 238 3.40 2.20 -1.25
N LEU A 239 3.52 0.90 -0.97
CA LEU A 239 3.19 0.32 0.34
C LEU A 239 4.13 0.86 1.42
N LEU A 240 5.44 0.80 1.20
CA LEU A 240 6.42 1.32 2.15
C LEU A 240 6.21 2.81 2.43
N ALA A 241 5.93 3.62 1.41
CA ALA A 241 5.66 5.04 1.59
C ALA A 241 4.43 5.31 2.46
N SER A 242 3.37 4.53 2.26
CA SER A 242 2.16 4.64 3.07
C SER A 242 2.40 4.20 4.52
N LEU A 243 3.21 3.16 4.75
CA LEU A 243 3.60 2.72 6.10
C LEU A 243 4.50 3.76 6.79
N VAL A 244 5.49 4.32 6.11
CA VAL A 244 6.38 5.34 6.70
C VAL A 244 5.62 6.61 7.05
N ALA A 245 4.70 7.04 6.17
CA ALA A 245 3.82 8.16 6.44
C ALA A 245 2.82 7.80 7.54
N HIS A 246 1.85 6.93 7.29
CA HIS A 246 0.67 6.80 8.14
C HIS A 246 0.84 5.84 9.32
N GLU A 247 1.76 4.89 9.25
CA GLU A 247 1.97 3.91 10.31
C GLU A 247 3.08 4.36 11.26
N ALA A 248 4.30 4.54 10.74
CA ALA A 248 5.47 4.94 11.51
C ALA A 248 5.54 6.44 11.83
N GLY A 249 4.90 7.29 11.03
CA GLY A 249 4.63 8.67 11.42
C GLY A 249 5.78 9.68 11.26
N PHE A 250 6.85 9.33 10.55
CA PHE A 250 8.02 10.20 10.40
C PHE A 250 8.25 10.73 8.98
N GLY A 251 7.45 10.28 8.00
CA GLY A 251 7.54 10.70 6.60
C GLY A 251 6.60 11.84 6.19
N HIS A 252 6.00 12.58 7.12
CA HIS A 252 4.99 13.58 6.76
C HIS A 252 5.59 14.87 6.20
N PRO A 253 4.99 15.46 5.15
CA PRO A 253 5.29 16.83 4.80
C PRO A 253 4.82 17.81 5.89
N ASP A 254 5.59 18.88 6.11
CA ASP A 254 5.49 19.86 7.22
C ASP A 254 4.09 20.46 7.50
N HIS A 255 3.15 20.32 6.56
CA HIS A 255 1.80 20.88 6.66
C HIS A 255 0.76 19.95 7.31
N LEU A 256 1.10 18.68 7.57
CA LEU A 256 0.25 17.77 8.35
C LEU A 256 0.56 17.95 9.84
N GLN A 257 -0.37 18.56 10.60
CA GLN A 257 -0.29 18.58 12.08
C GLN A 257 -0.29 17.14 12.62
N GLN A 258 0.54 16.87 13.64
CA GLN A 258 0.68 15.59 14.38
C GLN A 258 -0.15 14.46 13.79
N ALA A 259 0.46 13.71 12.88
CA ALA A 259 -0.25 12.68 12.16
C ALA A 259 -0.94 11.69 13.09
N ASP A 260 -2.10 11.22 12.66
CA ASP A 260 -2.66 9.96 13.15
C ASP A 260 -1.68 8.85 12.74
N THR A 261 -0.69 8.57 13.60
CA THR A 261 0.27 7.46 13.47
C THR A 261 -0.33 6.21 14.08
N ALA A 262 0.31 5.04 13.90
CA ALA A 262 -0.19 3.75 14.39
C ALA A 262 -1.62 3.46 13.92
N VAL A 263 -1.89 3.74 12.64
CA VAL A 263 -3.21 3.58 12.02
C VAL A 263 -3.70 2.14 12.14
N LEU A 264 -2.78 1.18 12.01
CA LEU A 264 -3.08 -0.25 12.08
C LEU A 264 -3.35 -0.76 13.50
N ALA A 265 -3.14 0.06 14.55
CA ALA A 265 -3.53 -0.27 15.92
C ALA A 265 -5.05 -0.43 16.05
N SER A 266 -5.80 0.26 15.19
CA SER A 266 -7.24 0.10 15.02
C SER A 266 -7.55 -1.24 14.35
N ALA A 267 -8.38 -2.06 15.01
CA ALA A 267 -8.83 -3.33 14.46
C ALA A 267 -9.56 -3.18 13.11
N GLY A 268 -10.27 -2.06 12.90
CA GLY A 268 -10.93 -1.76 11.63
C GLY A 268 -9.94 -1.51 10.50
N ALA A 269 -8.83 -0.79 10.78
CA ALA A 269 -7.81 -0.51 9.79
C ALA A 269 -6.99 -1.76 9.44
N ALA A 270 -6.61 -2.57 10.44
CA ALA A 270 -5.96 -3.87 10.21
C ALA A 270 -6.83 -4.82 9.39
N LEU A 271 -8.14 -4.89 9.67
CA LEU A 271 -9.09 -5.68 8.89
C LEU A 271 -9.20 -5.16 7.45
N LEU A 272 -9.32 -3.84 7.27
CA LEU A 272 -9.37 -3.21 5.95
C LEU A 272 -8.11 -3.53 5.14
N LEU A 273 -6.91 -3.43 5.74
CA LEU A 273 -5.64 -3.83 5.12
C LEU A 273 -5.71 -5.28 4.58
N GLY A 274 -6.14 -6.22 5.42
CA GLY A 274 -6.28 -7.63 5.03
C GLY A 274 -7.29 -7.86 3.90
N GLN A 275 -8.44 -7.19 3.97
CA GLN A 275 -9.49 -7.25 2.94
C GLN A 275 -9.00 -6.69 1.59
N GLU A 276 -8.27 -5.58 1.61
CA GLU A 276 -7.79 -4.93 0.39
C GLU A 276 -6.57 -5.63 -0.21
N LEU A 277 -5.70 -6.24 0.60
CA LEU A 277 -4.69 -7.19 0.11
C LEU A 277 -5.37 -8.36 -0.62
N LYS A 278 -6.39 -8.96 -0.02
CA LYS A 278 -7.14 -10.06 -0.65
C LYS A 278 -7.77 -9.61 -1.97
N ARG A 279 -8.40 -8.42 -2.00
CA ARG A 279 -9.04 -7.87 -3.20
C ARG A 279 -8.04 -7.55 -4.30
N GLY A 280 -6.93 -6.89 -3.98
CA GLY A 280 -5.86 -6.63 -4.95
C GLY A 280 -5.30 -7.93 -5.52
N GLY A 281 -5.15 -8.98 -4.71
CA GLY A 281 -4.70 -10.30 -5.16
C GLY A 281 -5.64 -11.02 -6.14
N PHE A 282 -6.88 -10.54 -6.33
CA PHE A 282 -7.80 -11.03 -7.35
C PHE A 282 -7.70 -10.29 -8.69
N CYS A 283 -7.00 -9.15 -8.74
CA CYS A 283 -6.82 -8.40 -9.96
C CYS A 283 -6.03 -9.20 -11.01
N THR A 284 -6.38 -9.01 -12.28
CA THR A 284 -5.77 -9.71 -13.43
C THR A 284 -4.77 -8.84 -14.19
N GLY A 285 -4.62 -7.58 -13.81
CA GLY A 285 -3.66 -6.64 -14.37
C GLY A 285 -3.46 -5.44 -13.45
N ASP A 286 -2.32 -4.76 -13.63
CA ASP A 286 -1.96 -3.58 -12.86
C ASP A 286 -2.53 -2.33 -13.53
N PHE A 287 -3.67 -1.84 -13.02
CA PHE A 287 -4.28 -0.62 -13.55
C PHE A 287 -3.69 0.65 -12.95
N SER A 288 -2.76 0.57 -12.00
CA SER A 288 -2.19 1.80 -11.41
C SER A 288 -1.12 2.46 -12.29
N LEU A 289 -0.66 1.74 -13.33
CA LEU A 289 0.43 2.16 -14.22
C LEU A 289 0.02 2.21 -15.71
N VAL A 290 -1.29 2.21 -16.01
CA VAL A 290 -1.82 2.31 -17.38
C VAL A 290 -2.22 3.74 -17.71
N ASP A 291 -2.43 4.04 -18.99
CA ASP A 291 -2.95 5.34 -19.42
C ASP A 291 -4.43 5.46 -19.05
N HIS A 292 -4.72 6.30 -18.05
CA HIS A 292 -6.06 6.47 -17.54
C HIS A 292 -6.93 7.34 -18.45
N PHE A 293 -6.34 8.15 -19.33
CA PHE A 293 -7.13 8.89 -20.33
C PHE A 293 -7.76 7.95 -21.36
N GLU A 294 -7.11 6.83 -21.67
CA GLU A 294 -7.69 5.79 -22.54
C GLU A 294 -8.87 5.06 -21.89
N LEU A 295 -8.83 4.91 -20.56
CA LEU A 295 -9.90 4.25 -19.79
C LEU A 295 -11.05 5.18 -19.44
N ALA A 296 -10.82 6.49 -19.32
CA ALA A 296 -11.80 7.46 -18.84
C ALA A 296 -13.15 7.44 -19.58
N PRO A 297 -13.24 7.22 -20.91
CA PRO A 297 -14.51 7.13 -21.63
C PRO A 297 -15.29 5.83 -21.39
N LEU A 298 -14.65 4.78 -20.85
CA LEU A 298 -15.26 3.46 -20.65
C LEU A 298 -16.16 3.45 -19.41
N LEU A 299 -17.15 2.55 -19.38
CA LEU A 299 -17.94 2.32 -18.17
C LEU A 299 -17.03 1.83 -17.05
N LEU A 300 -17.18 2.40 -15.85
CA LEU A 300 -16.37 2.03 -14.70
C LEU A 300 -16.53 0.54 -14.35
N SER A 301 -17.74 -0.02 -14.52
CA SER A 301 -17.99 -1.45 -14.39
C SER A 301 -17.16 -2.30 -15.35
N ASP A 302 -16.98 -1.83 -16.58
CA ASP A 302 -16.26 -2.56 -17.62
C ASP A 302 -14.75 -2.50 -17.37
N VAL A 303 -14.24 -1.33 -16.94
CA VAL A 303 -12.85 -1.18 -16.49
C VAL A 303 -12.56 -2.13 -15.32
N ARG A 304 -13.41 -2.14 -14.30
CA ARG A 304 -13.24 -3.03 -13.15
C ARG A 304 -13.34 -4.51 -13.53
N ALA A 305 -14.24 -4.88 -14.43
CA ALA A 305 -14.32 -6.23 -14.97
C ALA A 305 -13.06 -6.61 -15.77
N GLN A 306 -12.53 -5.71 -16.58
CA GLN A 306 -11.30 -5.90 -17.35
C GLN A 306 -10.10 -6.22 -16.46
N PHE A 307 -9.99 -5.55 -15.31
CA PHE A 307 -8.88 -5.76 -14.36
C PHE A 307 -9.20 -6.74 -13.22
N GLY A 308 -10.38 -7.36 -13.21
CA GLY A 308 -10.76 -8.32 -12.16
C GLY A 308 -11.01 -7.70 -10.78
N VAL A 309 -11.30 -6.40 -10.71
CA VAL A 309 -11.55 -5.68 -9.46
C VAL A 309 -12.87 -6.15 -8.86
N ARG A 310 -12.79 -6.80 -7.70
CA ARG A 310 -13.94 -7.31 -6.96
C ARG A 310 -14.47 -6.30 -5.96
N ALA A 311 -15.70 -6.56 -5.55
CA ALA A 311 -16.39 -5.77 -4.55
C ALA A 311 -15.77 -5.87 -3.15
N PRO A 312 -15.65 -4.76 -2.39
CA PRO A 312 -15.57 -4.84 -0.94
C PRO A 312 -16.71 -5.67 -0.39
N VAL A 313 -16.39 -6.38 0.69
CA VAL A 313 -17.38 -7.10 1.49
C VAL A 313 -18.40 -6.12 2.09
N HIS A 314 -17.94 -4.92 2.46
CA HIS A 314 -18.76 -3.88 3.08
C HIS A 314 -18.61 -2.53 2.37
N ALA A 315 -19.33 -2.34 1.27
CA ALA A 315 -19.28 -1.11 0.46
C ALA A 315 -19.67 0.21 1.16
N ASN A 316 -20.28 0.14 2.35
CA ASN A 316 -20.79 1.30 3.10
C ASN A 316 -20.09 1.45 4.47
N ASP A 317 -18.86 0.95 4.60
CA ASP A 317 -18.06 1.01 5.84
C ASP A 317 -17.38 2.37 6.09
N GLY A 318 -17.54 3.33 5.17
CA GLY A 318 -16.89 4.64 5.22
C GLY A 318 -15.48 4.66 4.64
N HIS A 319 -14.95 3.51 4.22
CA HIS A 319 -13.65 3.38 3.55
C HIS A 319 -13.79 3.05 2.06
N HIS A 320 -15.01 2.77 1.60
CA HIS A 320 -15.33 2.51 0.21
C HIS A 320 -16.22 3.57 -0.42
N PHE A 321 -16.03 3.79 -1.71
CA PHE A 321 -16.71 4.82 -2.49
C PHE A 321 -17.11 4.30 -3.89
N MET A 322 -18.27 4.76 -4.37
CA MET A 322 -18.79 4.47 -5.72
C MET A 322 -18.79 2.99 -6.10
N TRP A 323 -19.40 2.21 -5.22
CA TRP A 323 -19.49 0.78 -5.35
C TRP A 323 -20.92 0.22 -5.43
N LEU A 324 -21.90 1.13 -5.49
CA LEU A 324 -23.33 0.87 -5.67
C LEU A 324 -23.77 1.23 -7.09
#